data_AF-F4XJD0-F1
#
_entry.id   AF-F4XJD0-F1
#
_cell.length_a   1.000
_cell.length_b   1.000
_cell.length_c   1.000
_cell.angle_alpha   90.00
_cell.angle_beta   90.00
_cell.angle_gamma   90.00
#
_symmetry.space_group_name_H-M   'P 1'
#
loop_
_entity.id
_entity.type
_entity.pdbx_description
1 polymer ?
#
loop_
_entity_poly.entity_id
_entity_poly.type
_entity_poly.pdbx_seq_one_letter_code
_entity_poly.pdbx_strand_id
1 'polypeptide(L)'
;MQPGVNAKEDYHYTREGVQALFRFFDPSRGWRRVSCRDNRTSSDWAMEVKQLLDIDYPDDHIVRLLCDNLNIHNISSFYKTFPASEAHSLARRRSLIHTPRNGSWQNERGN
;
A
#
# COMPACT_ATOMS: atom_id res chain seq x y z
N MET A 1 52.84 9.22 6.32
CA MET A 1 51.47 9.78 6.34
C MET A 1 51.57 11.21 6.85
N GLN A 2 51.12 12.21 6.09
CA GLN A 2 51.15 13.62 6.52
C GLN A 2 49.97 13.91 7.47
N PRO A 3 50.18 14.63 8.58
CA PRO A 3 49.09 15.05 9.48
C PRO A 3 48.24 16.13 8.80
N GLY A 4 46.91 16.01 8.85
CA GLY A 4 45.98 17.09 8.45
C GLY A 4 45.01 16.79 7.32
N VAL A 5 45.02 15.58 6.75
CA VAL A 5 44.02 15.17 5.76
C VAL A 5 43.06 14.17 6.40
N ASN A 6 41.84 14.61 6.74
CA ASN A 6 40.76 13.69 7.11
C ASN A 6 40.51 12.75 5.93
N ALA A 7 40.44 11.45 6.19
CA ALA A 7 40.03 10.47 5.18
C ALA A 7 38.62 10.85 4.68
N LYS A 8 38.50 11.19 3.40
CA LYS A 8 37.20 11.34 2.75
C LYS A 8 36.71 9.95 2.36
N GLU A 9 35.80 9.40 3.15
CA GLU A 9 35.06 8.21 2.77
C GLU A 9 33.96 8.61 1.80
N ASP A 10 34.01 8.08 0.59
CA ASP A 10 32.99 8.29 -0.42
C ASP A 10 31.96 7.14 -0.32
N TYR A 11 30.77 7.46 0.18
CA TYR A 11 29.69 6.48 0.35
C TYR A 11 29.00 6.23 -0.98
N HIS A 12 29.44 5.22 -1.71
CA HIS A 12 28.72 4.73 -2.89
C HIS A 12 27.54 3.87 -2.45
N TYR A 13 26.32 4.35 -2.71
CA TYR A 13 25.12 3.52 -2.61
C TYR A 13 25.03 2.59 -3.82
N THR A 14 25.23 1.30 -3.59
CA THR A 14 24.93 0.27 -4.60
C THR A 14 23.47 -0.16 -4.44
N ARG A 15 22.70 -0.04 -5.53
CA ARG A 15 21.31 -0.48 -5.55
C ARG A 15 21.25 -1.99 -5.85
N GLU A 16 21.01 -2.78 -4.80
CA GLU A 16 20.93 -4.25 -4.89
C GLU A 16 19.65 -4.79 -5.55
N GLY A 17 18.69 -3.92 -5.89
CA GLY A 17 17.47 -4.31 -6.57
C GLY A 17 16.31 -3.34 -6.39
N VAL A 18 15.11 -3.81 -6.78
CA VAL A 18 13.84 -3.10 -6.60
C VAL A 18 12.79 -4.09 -6.13
N GLN A 19 12.04 -3.73 -5.10
CA GLN A 19 10.84 -4.45 -4.69
C GLN A 19 9.65 -3.48 -4.60
N ALA A 20 8.46 -4.04 -4.75
CA ALA A 20 7.22 -3.32 -4.49
C ALA A 20 6.88 -3.39 -3.00
N LEU A 21 6.69 -2.23 -2.40
CA LEU A 21 6.16 -2.11 -1.04
C LEU A 21 4.67 -1.81 -1.11
N PHE A 22 3.87 -2.62 -0.42
CA PHE A 22 2.49 -2.31 -0.12
C PHE A 22 2.42 -1.85 1.34
N ARG A 23 1.83 -0.68 1.57
CA ARG A 23 1.68 -0.10 2.90
C ARG A 23 0.25 0.30 3.14
N PHE A 24 -0.30 -0.17 4.25
CA PHE A 24 -1.59 0.23 4.79
C PHE A 24 -1.36 0.89 6.13
N PHE A 25 -2.15 1.91 6.43
CA PHE A 25 -2.10 2.61 7.70
C PHE A 25 -3.51 2.99 8.13
N ASP A 26 -3.77 2.86 9.42
CA ASP A 26 -4.97 3.36 10.08
C ASP A 26 -4.51 4.37 11.14
N PRO A 27 -4.62 5.68 10.86
CA PRO A 27 -4.21 6.72 11.80
C PRO A 27 -4.99 6.67 13.11
N SER A 28 -6.26 6.26 13.08
CA SER A 28 -7.13 6.28 14.25
C SER A 28 -6.72 5.23 15.28
N ARG A 29 -6.22 4.08 14.81
CA ARG A 29 -5.72 2.98 15.64
C ARG A 29 -4.21 3.06 15.88
N GLY A 30 -3.50 4.01 15.27
CA GLY A 30 -2.03 4.04 15.27
C GLY A 30 -1.40 2.81 14.63
N TRP A 31 -2.11 2.17 13.69
CA TRP A 31 -1.74 0.88 13.11
C TRP A 31 -1.15 1.04 11.71
N ARG A 32 -0.20 0.19 11.36
CA ARG A 32 0.32 0.08 9.99
C ARG A 32 0.76 -1.34 9.69
N ARG A 33 0.61 -1.74 8.42
CA ARG A 33 1.21 -2.95 7.87
C ARG A 33 2.01 -2.61 6.63
N VAL A 34 3.18 -3.23 6.53
CA VAL A 34 4.05 -3.14 5.35
C VAL A 34 4.35 -4.56 4.90
N SER A 35 4.20 -4.80 3.61
CA SER A 35 4.58 -6.05 2.96
C SER A 35 5.43 -5.74 1.73
N CYS A 36 6.36 -6.64 1.45
CA CYS A 36 7.23 -6.58 0.27
C CYS A 36 6.77 -7.63 -0.74
N ARG A 37 6.80 -7.28 -2.01
CA ARG A 37 6.53 -8.16 -3.15
C ARG A 37 7.57 -7.90 -4.23
N ASP A 38 7.81 -8.90 -5.06
CA ASP A 38 8.70 -8.73 -6.22
C ASP A 38 8.10 -7.78 -7.26
N ASN A 39 6.76 -7.77 -7.37
CA ASN A 39 6.01 -6.98 -8.33
C ASN A 39 4.88 -6.18 -7.69
N ARG A 40 4.41 -5.16 -8.40
CA ARG A 40 3.21 -4.37 -8.04
C ARG A 40 2.10 -4.63 -9.05
N THR A 41 1.55 -5.84 -9.05
CA THR A 41 0.45 -6.22 -9.93
C THR A 41 -0.92 -6.01 -9.28
N SER A 42 -1.97 -6.07 -10.09
CA SER A 42 -3.36 -6.10 -9.62
C SER A 42 -3.64 -7.29 -8.69
N SER A 43 -2.97 -8.41 -8.94
CA SER A 43 -3.13 -9.62 -8.13
C SER A 43 -2.40 -9.51 -6.81
N ASP A 44 -1.21 -8.91 -6.79
CA ASP A 44 -0.52 -8.58 -5.55
C ASP A 44 -1.39 -7.68 -4.68
N TRP A 45 -1.94 -6.60 -5.25
CA TRP A 45 -2.83 -5.71 -4.52
C TRP A 45 -4.08 -6.43 -3.97
N ALA A 46 -4.72 -7.28 -4.77
CA ALA A 46 -5.89 -8.02 -4.34
C ALA A 46 -5.59 -8.98 -3.18
N MET A 47 -4.43 -9.65 -3.20
CA MET A 47 -3.95 -10.47 -2.08
C MET A 47 -3.71 -9.64 -0.82
N GLU A 48 -3.11 -8.47 -0.96
CA GLU A 48 -2.86 -7.56 0.16
C GLU A 48 -4.14 -7.04 0.80
N VAL A 49 -5.17 -6.73 -0.01
CA VAL A 49 -6.48 -6.33 0.51
C VAL A 49 -7.22 -7.51 1.13
N LYS A 50 -7.10 -8.72 0.59
CA LYS A 50 -7.68 -9.92 1.24
C LYS A 50 -7.11 -10.11 2.65
N GLN A 51 -5.79 -10.04 2.80
CA GLN A 51 -5.14 -10.11 4.12
C GLN A 51 -5.68 -9.03 5.06
N LEU A 52 -5.87 -7.81 4.54
CA LEU A 52 -6.42 -6.71 5.31
C LEU A 52 -7.84 -7.01 5.82
N LEU A 53 -8.72 -7.55 4.97
CA LEU A 53 -10.12 -7.79 5.33
C LEU A 53 -10.31 -9.05 6.17
N ASP A 54 -9.51 -10.09 5.95
CA ASP A 54 -9.72 -11.38 6.61
C ASP A 54 -8.93 -11.52 7.91
N ILE A 55 -7.80 -10.81 8.05
CA ILE A 55 -6.88 -10.97 9.20
C ILE A 55 -6.74 -9.68 9.99
N ASP A 56 -6.52 -8.55 9.32
CA ASP A 56 -6.26 -7.29 10.05
C ASP A 56 -7.56 -6.64 10.55
N TYR A 57 -8.66 -6.78 9.80
CA TYR A 57 -9.99 -6.23 10.10
C TYR A 57 -11.12 -7.28 9.88
N PRO A 58 -11.08 -8.44 10.56
CA PRO A 58 -12.04 -9.52 10.35
C PRO A 58 -13.48 -9.14 10.74
N ASP A 59 -13.63 -8.34 11.79
CA ASP A 59 -14.93 -8.00 12.38
C ASP A 59 -15.59 -6.79 11.72
N ASP A 60 -14.83 -6.01 10.96
CA ASP A 60 -15.34 -4.82 10.29
C ASP A 60 -16.14 -5.21 9.04
N HIS A 61 -17.44 -4.83 9.03
CA HIS A 61 -18.35 -5.14 7.94
C HIS A 61 -17.98 -4.44 6.63
N ILE A 62 -17.49 -3.20 6.71
CA ILE A 62 -17.00 -2.42 5.57
C ILE A 62 -15.73 -1.67 5.96
N VAL A 63 -14.62 -2.00 5.32
CA VAL A 63 -13.36 -1.26 5.44
C VAL A 63 -13.26 -0.22 4.33
N ARG A 64 -13.05 1.05 4.69
CA ARG A 64 -12.84 2.13 3.71
C ARG A 64 -11.35 2.27 3.41
N LEU A 65 -10.99 2.08 2.15
CA LEU A 65 -9.62 2.19 1.67
C LEU A 65 -9.48 3.47 0.88
N LEU A 66 -8.71 4.42 1.42
CA LEU A 66 -8.24 5.57 0.68
C LEU A 66 -7.01 5.16 -0.12
N CYS A 67 -7.12 5.24 -1.44
CA CYS A 67 -6.10 4.81 -2.39
C CYS A 67 -5.70 5.96 -3.30
N ASP A 68 -4.48 5.92 -3.81
CA ASP A 68 -4.09 6.75 -4.95
C ASP A 68 -4.85 6.30 -6.23
N ASN A 69 -4.56 6.96 -7.35
CA ASN A 69 -5.20 6.69 -8.64
C ASN A 69 -4.47 5.60 -9.48
N LEU A 70 -3.85 4.60 -8.85
CA LEU A 70 -3.27 3.49 -9.60
C LEU A 70 -4.34 2.58 -10.22
N ASN A 71 -4.06 2.10 -11.43
CA ASN A 71 -4.95 1.23 -12.20
C ASN A 71 -5.22 -0.15 -11.55
N ILE A 72 -4.48 -0.51 -10.51
CA ILE A 72 -4.66 -1.75 -9.75
C ILE A 72 -5.67 -1.60 -8.59
N HIS A 73 -6.03 -0.38 -8.22
CA HIS A 73 -6.94 -0.12 -7.11
C HIS A 73 -8.39 -0.16 -7.57
N ASN A 74 -8.89 -1.33 -7.96
CA ASN A 74 -10.27 -1.46 -8.48
C ASN A 74 -10.92 -2.79 -8.15
N ILE A 75 -12.23 -2.91 -8.40
CA ILE A 75 -12.99 -4.14 -8.13
C ILE A 75 -12.50 -5.29 -9.04
N SER A 76 -12.20 -5.02 -10.30
CA SER A 76 -11.81 -6.05 -11.26
C SER A 76 -10.52 -6.79 -10.86
N SER A 77 -9.65 -6.15 -10.07
CA SER A 77 -8.45 -6.80 -9.51
C SER A 77 -8.78 -7.99 -8.61
N PHE A 78 -9.90 -7.96 -7.89
CA PHE A 78 -10.38 -9.14 -7.13
C PHE A 78 -10.85 -10.24 -8.05
N TYR A 79 -11.69 -9.92 -9.03
CA TYR A 79 -12.23 -10.90 -9.98
C TYR A 79 -11.16 -11.52 -10.89
N LYS A 80 -10.06 -10.81 -11.12
CA LYS A 80 -8.90 -11.34 -11.82
C LYS A 80 -8.11 -12.35 -10.99
N THR A 81 -8.18 -12.26 -9.66
CA THR A 81 -7.27 -12.97 -8.74
C THR A 81 -7.94 -14.10 -7.99
N PHE A 82 -9.22 -13.96 -7.65
CA PHE A 82 -9.96 -14.91 -6.83
C PHE A 82 -11.17 -15.48 -7.59
N PRO A 83 -11.69 -16.66 -7.18
CA PRO A 83 -12.98 -17.15 -7.63
C PRO A 83 -14.09 -16.10 -7.44
N ALA A 84 -15.10 -16.11 -8.31
CA ALA A 84 -16.11 -15.06 -8.37
C ALA A 84 -16.87 -14.84 -7.05
N SER A 85 -17.15 -15.90 -6.29
CA SER A 85 -17.81 -15.82 -4.98
C SER A 85 -16.97 -15.08 -3.95
N GLU A 86 -15.68 -15.42 -3.88
CA GLU A 86 -14.72 -14.79 -2.98
C GLU A 86 -14.44 -13.35 -3.38
N ALA A 87 -14.20 -13.09 -4.67
CA ALA A 87 -14.03 -11.76 -5.21
C ALA A 87 -15.23 -10.85 -4.89
N HIS A 88 -16.45 -11.39 -5.01
CA HIS A 88 -17.67 -10.66 -4.66
C HIS A 88 -17.77 -10.37 -3.17
N SER A 89 -17.43 -11.33 -2.31
CA SER A 89 -17.38 -11.14 -0.86
C SER A 89 -16.42 -10.00 -0.48
N LEU A 90 -15.18 -10.03 -1.00
CA LEU A 90 -14.17 -9.01 -0.75
C LEU A 90 -14.60 -7.64 -1.29
N ALA A 91 -15.19 -7.59 -2.48
CA ALA A 91 -15.68 -6.35 -3.08
C ALA A 91 -16.80 -5.69 -2.24
N ARG A 92 -17.63 -6.49 -1.56
CA ARG A 92 -18.71 -5.99 -0.70
C ARG A 92 -18.22 -5.54 0.68
N ARG A 93 -17.16 -6.14 1.20
CA ARG A 93 -16.57 -5.79 2.50
C ARG A 93 -15.67 -4.56 2.46
N ARG A 94 -15.55 -3.90 1.31
CA ARG A 94 -14.68 -2.73 1.16
C ARG A 94 -15.30 -1.61 0.34
N SER A 95 -14.96 -0.38 0.71
CA SER A 95 -15.23 0.82 -0.08
C SER A 95 -13.91 1.42 -0.55
N LEU A 96 -13.77 1.68 -1.85
CA LEU A 96 -12.59 2.37 -2.39
C LEU A 96 -12.90 3.85 -2.58
N ILE A 97 -12.04 4.67 -2.01
CA ILE A 97 -12.05 6.12 -2.19
C ILE A 97 -10.72 6.47 -2.84
N HIS A 98 -10.76 7.18 -3.97
CA HIS A 98 -9.57 7.63 -4.64
C HIS A 98 -9.25 9.08 -4.31
N THR A 99 -7.97 9.38 -4.09
CA THR A 99 -7.51 10.76 -3.92
C THR A 99 -7.87 11.60 -5.16
N PRO A 100 -8.30 12.86 -5.00
CA PRO A 100 -8.56 13.76 -6.13
C PRO A 100 -7.35 13.86 -7.06
N ARG A 101 -7.57 13.79 -8.38
CA ARG A 101 -6.50 13.73 -9.38
C ARG A 101 -5.55 14.93 -9.35
N ASN A 102 -6.05 16.10 -8.92
CA ASN A 102 -5.32 17.36 -8.89
C ASN A 102 -5.17 17.93 -7.46
N GLY A 103 -5.34 17.10 -6.42
CA GLY A 103 -5.28 17.56 -5.02
C GLY A 103 -3.87 17.44 -4.43
N SER A 104 -3.20 18.57 -4.20
CA SER A 104 -2.02 18.64 -3.35
C SER A 104 -2.40 18.37 -1.89
N TRP A 105 -2.12 17.18 -1.39
CA TRP A 105 -2.58 16.69 -0.08
C TRP A 105 -1.82 17.26 1.15
N GLN A 106 -1.12 18.40 1.02
CA GLN A 106 -0.32 18.96 2.12
C GLN A 106 -1.05 19.95 3.04
N ASN A 107 -2.29 20.36 2.75
CA ASN A 107 -2.94 21.44 3.50
C ASN A 107 -4.35 21.07 3.98
N GLU A 108 -4.49 20.19 4.96
CA GLU A 108 -5.73 20.15 5.75
C GLU A 108 -5.38 20.12 7.24
N ARG A 109 -5.30 21.33 7.82
CA ARG A 109 -5.29 21.56 9.26
C ARG A 109 -6.65 21.13 9.81
N GLY A 110 -6.65 20.31 10.86
CA GLY A 110 -7.85 19.99 11.61
C GLY A 110 -8.50 21.25 12.19
N ASN A 111 -9.83 21.28 12.13
CA ASN A 111 -10.68 22.12 12.95
C ASN A 111 -11.72 21.22 13.62
#